data_AF-H2RSG3-F1
#
_entry.id   AF-H2RSG3-F1
#
_cell.length_a   1.000
_cell.length_b   1.000
_cell.length_c   1.000
_cell.angle_alpha   90.00
_cell.angle_beta   90.00
_cell.angle_gamma   90.00
#
_symmetry.space_group_name_H-M   'P 1'
#
loop_
_entity.id
_entity.type
_entity.pdbx_description
1 polymer ?
#
loop_
_entity_poly.entity_id
_entity_poly.type
_entity_poly.pdbx_seq_one_letter_code
_entity_poly.pdbx_strand_id
1 'polypeptide(L)'
;LGITTTSSEGIVGLDEPKKMTREDWRKKKELEEQRKLGNAPAEVDEEGKDINPHIPQYISSVPWYIDPSKRPTLKHQRPQDERQKQFNAIGEWYKRGVQDNSLATKFRKGACENCGAMTHKKKDCLERPRKVGARFTGTSIAPDEHFQVELDLDYDGKRDRWNGYDPEEHQRIVEEYAKVDLAKRTLKAHRLQDELASGKLDQTEREHNSEDEDEDKYADDIDMPGQNFDSKRRITVRNLRIREDTAKYLRNLDPNSAYYDPKTRSMRENPYSNAGKNPDEVGYAGDNFVRYTGDTITMAQTQLFAWEAYERGSEVHLQADPTKLELLHNSFKVKKEDFKEKQGDSILKKYGGEEHLNAPPRELLLAQTEDYVEYSRHGAVLKGLEKAVARSKYEEDVLINNHACIWGSYWKDGYWGYKCCHSMVKQSYCTGETGVGIVSKCPRDFLCKCHPQMHRDKMVKEKKKKKNKKNKNKKHTSDSSDSEKAEDKRVKQVDALLQLDERKRPYNSLGQVKAPSEEEMEAFRMKRCRPDDPMASFLGQ
;
A
#
# COMPACT_ATOMS: atom_id res chain seq x y z
N LEU A 1 -75.21 49.90 16.85
CA LEU A 1 -75.56 48.59 16.29
C LEU A 1 -74.27 47.81 16.12
N GLY A 2 -73.86 47.08 17.15
CA GLY A 2 -72.70 46.20 17.08
C GLY A 2 -73.13 44.83 16.57
N ILE A 3 -72.39 44.27 15.63
CA ILE A 3 -72.40 42.83 15.33
C ILE A 3 -70.96 42.37 15.18
N THR A 4 -70.66 41.35 15.96
CA THR A 4 -69.41 40.68 16.24
C THR A 4 -68.95 39.79 15.09
N THR A 5 -67.63 39.68 14.99
CA THR A 5 -66.87 38.68 14.23
C THR A 5 -67.16 37.25 14.70
N THR A 6 -67.49 36.34 13.78
CA THR A 6 -67.31 34.90 13.97
C THR A 6 -66.72 34.28 12.71
N SER A 7 -65.49 33.81 12.87
CA SER A 7 -64.71 32.96 11.98
C SER A 7 -65.49 31.67 11.68
N SER A 8 -65.72 31.34 10.42
CA SER A 8 -66.15 30.00 10.00
C SER A 8 -64.97 29.30 9.35
N GLU A 9 -64.37 28.42 10.14
CA GLU A 9 -63.34 27.47 9.77
C GLU A 9 -63.74 26.65 8.53
N GLY A 10 -62.78 26.43 7.64
CA GLY A 10 -62.92 25.58 6.47
C GLY A 10 -63.12 24.13 6.90
N ILE A 11 -64.34 23.63 6.72
CA ILE A 11 -64.65 22.21 6.78
C ILE A 11 -64.08 21.57 5.50
N VAL A 12 -62.92 20.92 5.62
CA VAL A 12 -62.34 20.15 4.52
C VAL A 12 -63.15 18.85 4.44
N GLY A 13 -64.01 18.77 3.42
CA GLY A 13 -64.88 17.63 3.19
C GLY A 13 -64.11 16.32 3.11
N LEU A 14 -64.62 15.31 3.81
CA LEU A 14 -64.23 13.91 3.65
C LEU A 14 -64.74 13.45 2.28
N ASP A 15 -63.90 13.55 1.24
CA ASP A 15 -64.20 13.00 -0.08
C ASP A 15 -64.34 11.47 0.03
N GLU A 16 -65.55 10.97 -0.21
CA GLU A 16 -65.85 9.54 -0.36
C GLU A 16 -64.98 8.92 -1.47
N PRO A 17 -64.57 7.64 -1.35
CA PRO A 17 -63.69 7.01 -2.34
C PRO A 17 -64.42 6.85 -3.68
N LYS A 18 -64.13 7.75 -4.64
CA LYS A 18 -64.54 7.59 -6.05
C LYS A 18 -64.10 6.22 -6.55
N LYS A 19 -65.05 5.42 -7.05
CA LYS A 19 -64.76 4.13 -7.69
C LYS A 19 -63.80 4.40 -8.86
N MET A 20 -62.58 3.86 -8.79
CA MET A 20 -61.59 4.03 -9.87
C MET A 20 -62.17 3.51 -11.19
N THR A 21 -62.02 4.27 -12.27
CA THR A 21 -62.44 3.83 -13.60
C THR A 21 -61.51 2.72 -14.10
N ARG A 22 -61.97 1.90 -15.05
CA ARG A 22 -61.16 0.83 -15.65
C ARG A 22 -59.87 1.37 -16.29
N GLU A 23 -59.93 2.58 -16.81
CA GLU A 23 -58.79 3.28 -17.43
C GLU A 23 -57.77 3.70 -16.37
N ASP A 24 -58.23 4.25 -15.24
CA ASP A 24 -57.34 4.63 -14.12
C ASP A 24 -56.67 3.42 -13.48
N TRP A 25 -57.37 2.28 -13.39
CA TRP A 25 -56.78 1.03 -12.91
C TRP A 25 -55.68 0.50 -13.84
N ARG A 26 -55.92 0.55 -15.16
CA ARG A 26 -54.90 0.20 -16.18
C ARG A 26 -53.70 1.12 -16.08
N LYS A 27 -53.92 2.45 -16.02
CA LYS A 27 -52.86 3.44 -15.84
C LYS A 27 -52.06 3.19 -14.57
N LYS A 28 -52.71 2.87 -13.45
CA LYS A 28 -52.01 2.56 -12.19
C LYS A 28 -51.16 1.30 -12.29
N LYS A 29 -51.65 0.25 -12.96
CA LYS A 29 -50.89 -0.98 -13.18
C LYS A 29 -49.71 -0.79 -14.13
N GLU A 30 -49.93 -0.09 -15.24
CA GLU A 30 -48.86 0.26 -16.17
C GLU A 30 -47.80 1.13 -15.50
N LEU A 31 -48.20 2.11 -14.70
CA LEU A 31 -47.29 2.95 -13.92
C LEU A 31 -46.52 2.12 -12.88
N GLU A 32 -47.17 1.16 -12.19
CA GLU A 32 -46.50 0.22 -11.29
C GLU A 32 -45.46 -0.64 -12.03
N GLU A 33 -45.77 -1.12 -13.24
CA GLU A 33 -44.84 -1.86 -14.09
C GLU A 33 -43.66 -0.98 -14.54
N GLN A 34 -43.91 0.24 -15.00
CA GLN A 34 -42.87 1.20 -15.35
C GLN A 34 -41.98 1.56 -14.16
N ARG A 35 -42.56 1.65 -12.95
CA ARG A 35 -41.80 1.84 -11.70
C ARG A 35 -40.92 0.64 -11.37
N LYS A 36 -41.44 -0.58 -11.53
CA LYS A 36 -40.65 -1.81 -11.35
C LYS A 36 -39.54 -1.94 -12.39
N LEU A 37 -39.73 -1.38 -13.59
CA LEU A 37 -38.71 -1.27 -14.62
C LEU A 37 -37.72 -0.11 -14.37
N GLY A 38 -37.95 0.73 -13.35
CA GLY A 38 -37.11 1.88 -13.03
C GLY A 38 -37.29 3.09 -13.96
N ASN A 39 -38.32 3.09 -14.82
CA ASN A 39 -38.58 4.14 -15.80
C ASN A 39 -39.51 5.25 -15.26
N ALA A 40 -40.19 4.99 -14.14
CA ALA A 40 -41.05 5.95 -13.45
C ALA A 40 -40.61 6.12 -11.99
N PRO A 41 -40.73 7.33 -11.40
CA PRO A 41 -40.34 7.57 -10.02
C PRO A 41 -41.22 6.79 -9.05
N ALA A 42 -40.65 6.43 -7.90
CA ALA A 42 -41.34 5.70 -6.84
C ALA A 42 -42.55 6.48 -6.30
N GLU A 43 -43.44 5.76 -5.61
CA GLU A 43 -44.54 6.37 -4.86
C GLU A 43 -43.95 7.04 -3.61
N VAL A 44 -44.21 8.32 -3.36
CA VAL A 44 -43.69 9.05 -2.19
C VAL A 44 -44.73 9.01 -1.08
N ASP A 45 -44.32 8.68 0.14
CA ASP A 45 -45.17 8.71 1.32
C ASP A 45 -45.36 10.14 1.87
N GLU A 46 -46.15 10.27 2.93
CA GLU A 46 -46.38 11.56 3.61
C GLU A 46 -45.16 12.11 4.38
N GLU A 47 -44.14 11.28 4.65
CA GLU A 47 -42.86 11.70 5.23
C GLU A 47 -41.84 12.11 4.16
N GLY A 48 -42.20 12.03 2.87
CA GLY A 48 -41.30 12.30 1.75
C GLY A 48 -40.35 11.14 1.42
N LYS A 49 -40.61 9.93 1.93
CA LYS A 49 -39.82 8.72 1.66
C LYS A 49 -40.40 7.95 0.49
N ASP A 50 -39.50 7.40 -0.32
CA ASP A 50 -39.85 6.59 -1.47
C ASP A 50 -40.29 5.17 -1.05
N ILE A 51 -41.49 4.76 -1.48
CA ILE A 51 -41.99 3.39 -1.35
C ILE A 51 -41.41 2.58 -2.50
N ASN A 52 -40.56 1.61 -2.15
CA ASN A 52 -39.95 0.73 -3.14
C ASN A 52 -41.03 -0.01 -3.97
N PRO A 53 -41.08 0.17 -5.32
CA PRO A 53 -42.08 -0.44 -6.20
C PRO A 53 -42.07 -1.97 -6.23
N HIS A 54 -41.00 -2.60 -5.75
CA HIS A 54 -40.89 -4.05 -5.66
C HIS A 54 -41.54 -4.63 -4.40
N ILE A 55 -42.00 -3.78 -3.46
CA ILE A 55 -42.82 -4.22 -2.33
C ILE A 55 -44.16 -4.74 -2.87
N PRO A 56 -44.55 -6.00 -2.57
CA PRO A 56 -45.82 -6.54 -3.02
C PRO A 56 -47.01 -5.67 -2.59
N GLN A 57 -48.00 -5.56 -3.47
CA GLN A 57 -49.16 -4.69 -3.29
C GLN A 57 -49.90 -4.93 -1.97
N TYR A 58 -49.96 -6.17 -1.46
CA TYR A 58 -50.64 -6.48 -0.21
C TYR A 58 -49.90 -5.94 1.04
N ILE A 59 -48.59 -5.70 0.95
CA ILE A 59 -47.79 -5.11 2.04
C ILE A 59 -47.91 -3.59 1.99
N SER A 60 -47.78 -2.99 0.79
CA SER A 60 -47.83 -1.54 0.61
C SER A 60 -49.25 -0.96 0.70
N SER A 61 -50.29 -1.74 0.40
CA SER A 61 -51.67 -1.28 0.55
C SER A 61 -52.01 -1.06 2.02
N VAL A 62 -52.44 0.16 2.34
CA VAL A 62 -52.94 0.53 3.66
C VAL A 62 -54.39 0.05 3.79
N PRO A 63 -54.71 -0.82 4.75
CA PRO A 63 -56.08 -1.22 5.04
C PRO A 63 -56.95 -0.03 5.49
N TRP A 64 -58.25 -0.12 5.22
CA TRP A 64 -59.22 0.94 5.50
C TRP A 64 -59.36 1.31 6.99
N TYR A 65 -59.04 0.39 7.89
CA TYR A 65 -59.16 0.57 9.34
C TYR A 65 -57.97 1.34 9.95
N ILE A 66 -56.89 1.54 9.19
CA ILE A 66 -55.81 2.46 9.57
C ILE A 66 -56.13 3.84 8.98
N ASP A 67 -56.28 3.91 7.65
CA ASP A 67 -56.64 5.14 6.95
C ASP A 67 -57.73 4.87 5.90
N PRO A 68 -58.90 5.53 5.97
CA PRO A 68 -59.97 5.34 4.99
C PRO A 68 -59.60 5.87 3.60
N SER A 69 -58.68 6.85 3.54
CA SER A 69 -58.23 7.48 2.29
C SER A 69 -57.22 6.65 1.50
N LYS A 70 -56.75 5.50 2.02
CA LYS A 70 -55.78 4.58 1.35
C LYS A 70 -54.59 5.31 0.72
N ARG A 71 -54.04 6.29 1.44
CA ARG A 71 -52.85 7.01 1.00
C ARG A 71 -51.67 6.03 0.91
N PRO A 72 -50.75 6.20 -0.05
CA PRO A 72 -49.57 5.34 -0.14
C PRO A 72 -48.64 5.65 1.04
N THR A 73 -48.64 4.79 2.06
CA THR A 73 -47.75 4.88 3.23
C THR A 73 -47.40 3.49 3.72
N LEU A 74 -46.24 3.34 4.36
CA LEU A 74 -45.79 2.09 4.98
C LEU A 74 -45.86 2.14 6.52
N LYS A 75 -46.52 3.16 7.09
CA LYS A 75 -46.61 3.35 8.55
C LYS A 75 -47.33 2.20 9.26
N HIS A 76 -48.32 1.57 8.64
CA HIS A 76 -49.04 0.43 9.22
C HIS A 76 -48.20 -0.84 9.37
N GLN A 77 -47.08 -0.93 8.65
CA GLN A 77 -46.12 -2.04 8.77
C GLN A 77 -45.04 -1.77 9.83
N ARG A 78 -44.98 -0.56 10.40
CA ARG A 78 -44.09 -0.28 11.53
C ARG A 78 -44.57 -1.03 12.78
N PRO A 79 -43.67 -1.30 13.74
CA PRO A 79 -44.04 -1.98 14.98
C PRO A 79 -45.22 -1.27 15.68
N GLN A 80 -46.31 -2.00 15.94
CA GLN A 80 -47.53 -1.47 16.56
C GLN A 80 -47.36 -1.29 18.06
N ASP A 81 -47.80 -0.16 18.59
CA ASP A 81 -47.66 0.16 20.01
C ASP A 81 -48.37 -0.85 20.93
N GLU A 82 -49.51 -1.39 20.53
CA GLU A 82 -50.25 -2.42 21.29
C GLU A 82 -49.48 -3.74 21.46
N ARG A 83 -48.58 -4.06 20.51
CA ARG A 83 -47.76 -5.28 20.54
C ARG A 83 -46.40 -5.04 21.18
N GLN A 84 -45.99 -3.77 21.29
CA GLN A 84 -44.74 -3.39 21.96
C GLN A 84 -44.94 -3.45 23.46
N LYS A 85 -44.29 -4.44 24.08
CA LYS A 85 -44.22 -4.52 25.55
C LYS A 85 -43.23 -3.45 26.03
N GLN A 86 -43.61 -2.75 27.08
CA GLN A 86 -42.72 -1.83 27.76
C GLN A 86 -41.82 -2.66 28.69
N PHE A 87 -40.52 -2.61 28.47
CA PHE A 87 -39.53 -3.28 29.31
C PHE A 87 -38.78 -2.25 30.13
N ASN A 88 -38.36 -2.65 31.33
CA ASN A 88 -37.52 -1.81 32.18
C ASN A 88 -36.09 -1.74 31.63
N ALA A 89 -35.42 -0.61 31.90
CA ALA A 89 -34.12 -0.32 31.33
C ALA A 89 -32.99 -1.14 31.99
N ILE A 90 -31.86 -1.27 31.29
CA ILE A 90 -30.65 -1.87 31.85
C ILE A 90 -30.17 -1.03 33.05
N GLY A 91 -30.05 -1.68 34.20
CA GLY A 91 -29.69 -1.05 35.48
C GLY A 91 -30.85 -0.94 36.47
N GLU A 92 -32.10 -0.99 36.01
CA GLU A 92 -33.26 -1.06 36.89
C GLU A 92 -33.44 -2.48 37.41
N TRP A 93 -33.02 -2.69 38.65
CA TRP A 93 -33.12 -3.98 39.33
C TRP A 93 -33.79 -3.86 40.69
N TYR A 94 -34.19 -5.00 41.23
CA TYR A 94 -34.71 -5.11 42.58
C TYR A 94 -33.73 -4.51 43.59
N LYS A 95 -34.21 -3.58 44.42
CA LYS A 95 -33.39 -2.96 45.46
C LYS A 95 -33.10 -3.99 46.55
N ARG A 96 -31.84 -4.41 46.68
CA ARG A 96 -31.39 -5.35 47.71
C ARG A 96 -30.80 -4.57 48.88
N GLY A 97 -31.10 -5.00 50.11
CA GLY A 97 -30.43 -4.49 51.31
C GLY A 97 -30.77 -3.05 51.73
N VAL A 98 -31.68 -2.37 51.04
CA VAL A 98 -32.11 -1.00 51.39
C VAL A 98 -33.17 -1.06 52.51
N GLN A 99 -32.95 -0.28 53.57
CA GLN A 99 -33.89 -0.10 54.69
C GLN A 99 -34.45 1.32 54.64
N ASP A 100 -35.69 1.47 54.21
CA ASP A 100 -36.28 2.80 53.98
C ASP A 100 -36.88 3.44 55.24
N ASN A 101 -37.10 2.66 56.30
CA ASN A 101 -37.79 3.12 57.51
C ASN A 101 -36.88 3.10 58.74
N SER A 102 -37.04 4.13 59.59
CA SER A 102 -36.48 4.17 60.94
C SER A 102 -36.95 2.97 61.76
N LEU A 103 -36.04 2.37 62.54
CA LEU A 103 -36.32 1.21 63.38
C LEU A 103 -37.53 1.45 64.29
N ALA A 104 -38.52 0.56 64.18
CA ALA A 104 -39.68 0.59 65.04
C ALA A 104 -39.31 0.10 66.44
N THR A 105 -39.58 0.88 67.47
CA THR A 105 -39.31 0.48 68.87
C THR A 105 -40.43 -0.36 69.48
N LYS A 106 -41.58 -0.47 68.81
CA LYS A 106 -42.76 -1.20 69.28
C LYS A 106 -43.31 -2.11 68.21
N PHE A 107 -43.83 -3.27 68.63
CA PHE A 107 -44.53 -4.21 67.76
C PHE A 107 -45.80 -3.58 67.18
N ARG A 108 -45.96 -3.65 65.86
CA ARG A 108 -47.12 -3.11 65.13
C ARG A 108 -48.11 -4.24 64.83
N LYS A 109 -49.41 -3.94 64.88
CA LYS A 109 -50.45 -4.93 64.54
C LYS A 109 -50.36 -5.27 63.04
N GLY A 110 -50.28 -6.56 62.73
CA GLY A 110 -50.08 -7.04 61.36
C GLY A 110 -48.61 -7.34 61.00
N ALA A 111 -47.66 -7.00 61.89
CA ALA A 111 -46.27 -7.36 61.73
C ALA A 111 -46.03 -8.87 61.93
N CYS A 112 -44.94 -9.37 61.35
CA CYS A 112 -44.45 -10.71 61.57
C CYS A 112 -44.27 -10.99 63.06
N GLU A 113 -44.89 -12.07 63.56
CA GLU A 113 -44.84 -12.40 64.99
C GLU A 113 -43.44 -12.77 65.49
N ASN A 114 -42.52 -13.12 64.58
CA ASN A 114 -41.15 -13.52 64.90
C ASN A 114 -40.21 -12.31 65.05
N CYS A 115 -40.07 -11.49 64.00
CA CYS A 115 -39.09 -10.39 63.92
C CYS A 115 -39.72 -9.00 64.09
N GLY A 116 -41.03 -8.83 63.86
CA GLY A 116 -41.72 -7.54 63.99
C GLY A 116 -41.71 -6.64 62.74
N ALA A 117 -41.22 -7.12 61.59
CA ALA A 117 -41.34 -6.41 60.30
C ALA A 117 -42.76 -6.54 59.70
N MET A 118 -43.21 -5.52 58.96
CA MET A 118 -44.55 -5.47 58.36
C MET A 118 -44.63 -6.07 56.94
N THR A 119 -43.48 -6.33 56.30
CA THR A 119 -43.42 -6.70 54.87
C THR A 119 -43.75 -8.16 54.59
N HIS A 120 -43.53 -9.05 55.56
CA HIS A 120 -43.70 -10.49 55.39
C HIS A 120 -44.43 -11.14 56.57
N LYS A 121 -44.92 -12.37 56.36
CA LYS A 121 -45.58 -13.18 57.39
C LYS A 121 -44.56 -14.04 58.15
N LYS A 122 -44.95 -14.59 59.29
CA LYS A 122 -44.09 -15.47 60.13
C LYS A 122 -43.48 -16.67 59.38
N LYS A 123 -44.20 -17.23 58.41
CA LYS A 123 -43.73 -18.40 57.64
C LYS A 123 -42.58 -18.05 56.69
N ASP A 124 -42.59 -16.84 56.15
CA ASP A 124 -41.64 -16.35 55.16
C ASP A 124 -40.58 -15.43 55.82
N CYS A 125 -40.41 -15.55 57.13
CA CYS A 125 -39.51 -14.71 57.89
C CYS A 125 -38.05 -15.11 57.66
N LEU A 126 -37.23 -14.14 57.25
CA LEU A 126 -35.79 -14.33 57.02
C LEU A 126 -34.99 -14.47 58.33
N GLU A 127 -35.53 -14.00 59.45
CA GLU A 127 -34.90 -14.18 60.74
C GLU A 127 -35.15 -15.57 61.32
N ARG A 128 -34.15 -16.06 62.06
CA ARG A 128 -34.24 -17.34 62.78
C ARG A 128 -35.51 -17.39 63.66
N PRO A 129 -36.31 -18.47 63.59
CA PRO A 129 -37.49 -18.62 64.44
C PRO A 129 -37.16 -18.52 65.94
N ARG A 130 -37.73 -17.51 66.61
CA ARG A 130 -37.57 -17.27 68.05
C ARG A 130 -38.65 -18.03 68.83
N LYS A 131 -38.33 -18.54 70.02
CA LYS A 131 -39.26 -19.31 70.86
C LYS A 131 -40.45 -18.47 71.35
N VAL A 132 -40.20 -17.22 71.73
CA VAL A 132 -41.23 -16.29 72.24
C VAL A 132 -41.64 -15.27 71.18
N GLY A 133 -40.77 -14.92 70.24
CA GLY A 133 -41.09 -13.99 69.14
C GLY A 133 -41.22 -12.52 69.56
N ALA A 134 -41.07 -11.61 68.59
CA ALA A 134 -41.18 -10.17 68.78
C ALA A 134 -42.60 -9.71 69.19
N ARG A 135 -43.65 -10.49 68.86
CA ARG A 135 -45.04 -10.16 69.22
C ARG A 135 -45.26 -10.02 70.73
N PHE A 136 -44.59 -10.85 71.53
CA PHE A 136 -44.79 -10.90 72.98
C PHE A 136 -43.67 -10.23 73.76
N THR A 137 -42.45 -10.21 73.22
CA THR A 137 -41.27 -9.62 73.88
C THR A 137 -41.04 -8.15 73.53
N GLY A 138 -41.45 -7.72 72.33
CA GLY A 138 -41.18 -6.36 71.83
C GLY A 138 -39.69 -6.02 71.65
N THR A 139 -38.79 -7.00 71.84
CA THR A 139 -37.33 -6.80 71.79
C THR A 139 -36.78 -7.17 70.41
N SER A 140 -35.80 -6.39 69.93
CA SER A 140 -35.08 -6.59 68.65
C SER A 140 -36.04 -6.69 67.46
N ILE A 141 -36.70 -5.57 67.14
CA ILE A 141 -37.58 -5.43 65.98
C ILE A 141 -36.73 -5.21 64.72
N ALA A 142 -36.97 -6.03 63.70
CA ALA A 142 -36.30 -5.88 62.41
C ALA A 142 -36.81 -4.62 61.67
N PRO A 143 -35.95 -3.93 60.89
CA PRO A 143 -36.38 -2.88 59.97
C PRO A 143 -37.31 -3.47 58.90
N ASP A 144 -38.25 -2.64 58.42
CA ASP A 144 -39.14 -3.02 57.33
C ASP A 144 -38.35 -3.06 56.00
N GLU A 145 -38.58 -4.09 55.18
CA GLU A 145 -37.92 -4.26 53.88
C GLU A 145 -38.49 -3.29 52.82
N HIS A 146 -37.72 -3.00 51.77
CA HIS A 146 -38.23 -2.21 50.64
C HIS A 146 -39.24 -3.00 49.80
N PHE A 147 -40.37 -2.37 49.47
CA PHE A 147 -41.35 -2.95 48.55
C PHE A 147 -40.76 -3.01 47.15
N GLN A 148 -40.69 -4.22 46.59
CA GLN A 148 -40.14 -4.45 45.26
C GLN A 148 -41.17 -4.08 44.19
N VAL A 149 -40.72 -3.38 43.15
CA VAL A 149 -41.53 -3.11 41.95
C VAL A 149 -41.60 -4.36 41.09
N GLU A 150 -42.72 -4.60 40.42
CA GLU A 150 -42.82 -5.66 39.41
C GLU A 150 -42.00 -5.26 38.18
N LEU A 151 -40.93 -6.00 37.92
CA LEU A 151 -40.05 -5.72 36.78
C LEU A 151 -40.41 -6.59 35.57
N ASP A 152 -40.83 -5.93 34.49
CA ASP A 152 -41.00 -6.56 33.19
C ASP A 152 -39.70 -6.44 32.39
N LEU A 153 -39.00 -7.57 32.29
CA LEU A 153 -37.75 -7.71 31.56
C LEU A 153 -37.88 -8.72 30.43
N ASP A 154 -37.03 -8.53 29.42
CA ASP A 154 -36.83 -9.49 28.33
C ASP A 154 -36.29 -10.84 28.81
N TYR A 155 -36.27 -11.82 27.90
CA TYR A 155 -35.70 -13.14 28.18
C TYR A 155 -34.23 -13.06 28.63
N ASP A 156 -33.44 -12.27 27.90
CA ASP A 156 -32.03 -12.02 28.22
C ASP A 156 -31.91 -11.20 29.50
N GLY A 157 -32.73 -10.15 29.65
CA GLY A 157 -32.78 -9.31 30.84
C GLY A 157 -33.08 -10.09 32.12
N LYS A 158 -33.99 -11.09 32.09
CA LYS A 158 -34.26 -11.94 33.27
C LYS A 158 -33.11 -12.88 33.63
N ARG A 159 -32.29 -13.24 32.64
CA ARG A 159 -31.21 -14.25 32.77
C ARG A 159 -29.83 -13.64 32.83
N ASP A 160 -29.74 -12.32 32.77
CA ASP A 160 -28.47 -11.65 32.88
C ASP A 160 -27.88 -11.93 34.28
N ARG A 161 -26.69 -12.51 34.26
CA ARG A 161 -25.92 -12.84 35.46
C ARG A 161 -25.51 -11.57 36.22
N TRP A 162 -25.37 -10.46 35.50
CA TRP A 162 -24.88 -9.19 36.03
C TRP A 162 -26.00 -8.23 36.42
N ASN A 163 -27.22 -8.72 36.61
CA ASN A 163 -28.33 -7.91 37.10
C ASN A 163 -28.06 -7.38 38.52
N GLY A 164 -28.17 -6.05 38.68
CA GLY A 164 -27.87 -5.37 39.94
C GLY A 164 -26.37 -5.28 40.23
N TYR A 165 -25.52 -5.36 39.21
CA TYR A 165 -24.09 -5.12 39.36
C TYR A 165 -23.80 -3.63 39.57
N ASP A 166 -23.14 -3.31 40.68
CA ASP A 166 -22.67 -1.95 40.96
C ASP A 166 -21.34 -1.71 40.21
N PRO A 167 -21.26 -0.75 39.27
CA PRO A 167 -20.04 -0.50 38.49
C PRO A 167 -18.83 -0.11 39.35
N GLU A 168 -19.06 0.38 40.57
CA GLU A 168 -18.01 0.71 41.53
C GLU A 168 -17.24 -0.53 42.01
N GLU A 169 -17.88 -1.71 42.07
CA GLU A 169 -17.19 -2.94 42.45
C GLU A 169 -16.09 -3.32 41.45
N HIS A 170 -16.17 -2.86 40.21
CA HIS A 170 -15.12 -3.05 39.21
C HIS A 170 -13.80 -2.40 39.63
N GLN A 171 -13.83 -1.36 40.48
CA GLN A 171 -12.62 -0.72 41.01
C GLN A 171 -11.78 -1.68 41.84
N ARG A 172 -12.38 -2.64 42.56
CA ARG A 172 -11.64 -3.67 43.31
C ARG A 172 -10.75 -4.51 42.41
N ILE A 173 -11.24 -4.85 41.20
CA ILE A 173 -10.46 -5.56 40.19
C ILE A 173 -9.30 -4.68 39.72
N VAL A 174 -9.54 -3.40 39.45
CA VAL A 174 -8.47 -2.45 39.06
C VAL A 174 -7.39 -2.36 40.15
N GLU A 175 -7.77 -2.32 41.43
CA GLU A 175 -6.83 -2.32 42.56
C GLU A 175 -6.02 -3.62 42.66
N GLU A 176 -6.64 -4.77 42.40
CA GLU A 176 -5.94 -6.06 42.33
C GLU A 176 -4.88 -6.06 41.23
N TYR A 177 -5.25 -5.62 40.01
CA TYR A 177 -4.30 -5.49 38.90
C TYR A 177 -3.18 -4.49 39.21
N ALA A 178 -3.48 -3.39 39.89
CA ALA A 178 -2.46 -2.44 40.33
C ALA A 178 -1.44 -3.07 41.30
N LYS A 179 -1.91 -3.89 42.26
CA LYS A 179 -1.02 -4.66 43.17
C LYS A 179 -0.18 -5.68 42.40
N VAL A 180 -0.77 -6.37 41.44
CA VAL A 180 -0.06 -7.33 40.57
C VAL A 180 1.03 -6.64 39.77
N ASP A 181 0.76 -5.45 39.21
CA ASP A 181 1.75 -4.70 38.45
C ASP A 181 2.88 -4.16 39.32
N LEU A 182 2.58 -3.71 40.55
CA LEU A 182 3.62 -3.36 41.53
C LEU A 182 4.49 -4.57 41.87
N ALA A 183 3.88 -5.73 42.14
CA ALA A 183 4.62 -6.97 42.39
C ALA A 183 5.51 -7.34 41.19
N LYS A 184 4.99 -7.29 39.96
CA LYS A 184 5.77 -7.53 38.73
C LYS A 184 6.96 -6.58 38.60
N ARG A 185 6.78 -5.28 38.89
CA ARG A 185 7.88 -4.29 38.87
C ARG A 185 8.93 -4.60 39.93
N THR A 186 8.52 -4.95 41.15
CA THR A 186 9.46 -5.33 42.23
C THR A 186 10.23 -6.60 41.90
N LEU A 187 9.58 -7.62 41.33
CA LEU A 187 10.26 -8.84 40.90
C LEU A 187 11.24 -8.58 39.76
N LYS A 188 10.91 -7.71 38.80
CA LYS A 188 11.86 -7.28 37.76
C LYS A 188 13.05 -6.52 38.36
N ALA A 189 12.81 -5.60 39.29
CA ALA A 189 13.88 -4.86 39.97
C ALA A 189 14.79 -5.78 40.79
N HIS A 190 14.22 -6.75 41.52
CA HIS A 190 14.98 -7.74 42.28
C HIS A 190 15.82 -8.63 41.37
N ARG A 191 15.27 -9.09 40.24
CA ARG A 191 16.05 -9.85 39.24
C ARG A 191 17.22 -9.06 38.68
N LEU A 192 17.00 -7.78 38.32
CA LEU A 192 18.08 -6.90 37.86
C LEU A 192 19.14 -6.66 38.95
N GLN A 193 18.73 -6.53 40.21
CA GLN A 193 19.65 -6.40 41.35
C GLN A 193 20.46 -7.69 41.59
N ASP A 194 19.82 -8.85 41.51
CA ASP A 194 20.49 -10.15 41.62
C ASP A 194 21.46 -10.40 40.44
N GLU A 195 21.11 -9.97 39.23
CA GLU A 195 21.98 -10.02 38.05
C GLU A 195 23.21 -9.10 38.23
N LEU A 196 23.01 -7.89 38.75
CA LEU A 196 24.11 -6.98 39.11
C LEU A 196 24.98 -7.56 40.25
N ALA A 197 24.37 -8.19 41.25
CA ALA A 197 25.07 -8.75 42.41
C ALA A 197 25.80 -10.07 42.10
N SER A 198 25.26 -10.89 41.20
CA SER A 198 25.84 -12.17 40.79
C SER A 198 27.02 -12.00 39.83
N GLY A 199 27.34 -10.77 39.41
CA GLY A 199 28.52 -10.45 38.61
C GLY A 199 28.52 -11.07 37.19
N LYS A 200 27.43 -11.75 36.79
CA LYS A 200 27.13 -12.09 35.41
C LYS A 200 26.52 -10.85 34.73
N LEU A 201 27.30 -9.78 34.68
CA LEU A 201 27.15 -8.79 33.64
C LEU A 201 27.53 -9.49 32.36
N ASP A 202 26.53 -9.98 31.62
CA ASP A 202 26.71 -10.23 30.21
C ASP A 202 27.18 -8.89 29.62
N GLN A 203 28.45 -8.86 29.24
CA GLN A 203 29.20 -7.70 28.81
C GLN A 203 28.79 -7.29 27.38
N THR A 204 27.51 -7.47 27.06
CA THR A 204 26.93 -7.36 25.72
C THR A 204 26.06 -6.11 25.57
N GLU A 205 25.75 -5.40 26.67
CA GLU A 205 24.91 -4.19 26.60
C GLU A 205 25.65 -2.88 26.98
N ARG A 206 26.96 -2.90 27.26
CA ARG A 206 27.67 -1.66 27.67
C ARG A 206 28.96 -1.30 26.96
N GLU A 207 29.44 -2.09 26.00
CA GLU A 207 30.56 -1.68 25.13
C GLU A 207 30.34 -2.21 23.70
N HIS A 208 29.45 -1.58 22.95
CA HIS A 208 29.48 -1.61 21.48
C HIS A 208 29.26 -0.18 20.97
N ASN A 209 30.34 0.60 21.05
CA ASN A 209 30.49 1.86 20.33
C ASN A 209 31.63 1.69 19.31
N SER A 210 31.65 0.54 18.65
CA SER A 210 32.37 0.28 17.41
C SER A 210 31.32 0.11 16.33
N GLU A 211 31.07 1.20 15.60
CA GLU A 211 30.37 1.21 14.32
C GLU A 211 31.04 0.17 13.41
N ASP A 212 30.41 -0.99 13.16
CA ASP A 212 30.49 -1.77 11.89
C ASP A 212 30.05 -3.26 11.94
N GLU A 213 29.55 -3.84 13.05
CA GLU A 213 29.17 -5.28 13.09
C GLU A 213 27.79 -5.64 13.69
N ASP A 214 26.84 -4.69 13.81
CA ASP A 214 25.56 -4.91 14.50
C ASP A 214 24.32 -5.05 13.57
N GLU A 215 24.48 -5.26 12.26
CA GLU A 215 23.33 -5.29 11.34
C GLU A 215 22.58 -6.65 11.33
N ASP A 216 23.23 -7.75 11.74
CA ASP A 216 22.63 -9.10 11.69
C ASP A 216 22.02 -9.58 13.02
N LYS A 217 22.35 -8.94 14.16
CA LYS A 217 21.90 -9.36 15.50
C LYS A 217 20.55 -8.76 15.92
N TYR A 218 20.17 -7.63 15.31
CA TYR A 218 18.90 -6.95 15.59
C TYR A 218 17.66 -7.64 14.99
N ALA A 219 17.86 -8.63 14.10
CA ALA A 219 16.76 -9.34 13.45
C ALA A 219 16.14 -10.45 14.31
N ASP A 220 16.89 -11.02 15.27
CA ASP A 220 16.45 -12.21 16.03
C ASP A 220 15.80 -11.88 17.39
N ASP A 221 16.07 -10.71 17.99
CA ASP A 221 15.55 -10.35 19.33
C ASP A 221 14.26 -9.48 19.32
N ILE A 222 13.74 -9.14 18.14
CA ILE A 222 12.39 -8.56 18.03
C ILE A 222 11.38 -9.70 18.06
N ASP A 223 11.12 -10.24 19.26
CA ASP A 223 9.92 -11.05 19.50
C ASP A 223 8.71 -10.14 19.36
N MET A 224 8.25 -9.97 18.11
CA MET A 224 7.15 -9.08 17.76
C MET A 224 5.94 -9.46 18.63
N PRO A 225 5.44 -8.55 19.47
CA PRO A 225 4.35 -8.86 20.39
C PRO A 225 3.11 -9.31 19.59
N GLY A 226 2.74 -10.57 19.74
CA GLY A 226 1.58 -11.18 19.07
C GLY A 226 1.89 -12.36 18.13
N GLN A 227 3.15 -12.77 18.00
CA GLN A 227 3.53 -13.95 17.22
C GLN A 227 3.49 -15.20 18.11
N ASN A 228 2.36 -15.92 18.09
CA ASN A 228 2.26 -17.18 18.83
C ASN A 228 3.22 -18.21 18.20
N PHE A 229 4.29 -18.56 18.91
CA PHE A 229 5.19 -19.66 18.53
C PHE A 229 4.53 -21.00 18.85
N ASP A 230 3.92 -21.64 17.85
CA ASP A 230 3.37 -22.99 18.03
C ASP A 230 4.52 -24.00 18.08
N SER A 231 4.87 -24.43 19.30
CA SER A 231 6.00 -25.31 19.59
C SER A 231 5.91 -26.67 18.86
N LYS A 232 4.70 -27.08 18.42
CA LYS A 232 4.49 -28.36 17.72
C LYS A 232 4.82 -28.30 16.23
N ARG A 233 4.67 -27.13 15.60
CA ARG A 233 4.85 -26.99 14.15
C ARG A 233 6.11 -26.23 13.76
N ARG A 234 6.83 -25.62 14.72
CA ARG A 234 8.00 -24.75 14.47
C ARG A 234 7.71 -23.71 13.37
N ILE A 235 6.46 -23.27 13.28
CA ILE A 235 6.01 -22.23 12.35
C ILE A 235 5.44 -21.12 13.22
N THR A 236 5.94 -19.92 13.02
CA THR A 236 5.39 -18.73 13.64
C THR A 236 4.13 -18.32 12.88
N VAL A 237 2.97 -18.35 13.55
CA VAL A 237 1.72 -17.83 12.96
C VAL A 237 1.80 -16.31 13.00
N ARG A 238 2.44 -15.71 11.98
CA ARG A 238 2.34 -14.26 11.75
C ARG A 238 0.95 -13.94 11.23
N ASN A 239 0.35 -12.87 11.75
CA ASN A 239 -0.85 -12.32 11.13
C ASN A 239 -0.49 -11.86 9.71
N LEU A 240 -1.21 -12.36 8.69
CA LEU A 240 -0.96 -11.98 7.29
C LEU A 240 -1.34 -10.52 7.00
N ARG A 241 -2.13 -9.91 7.88
CA ARG A 241 -2.50 -8.50 7.75
C ARG A 241 -1.35 -7.61 8.24
N ILE A 242 -0.83 -6.81 7.32
CA ILE A 242 0.11 -5.72 7.59
C ILE A 242 -0.59 -4.68 8.49
N ARG A 243 0.04 -4.30 9.59
CA ARG A 243 -0.56 -3.43 10.63
C ARG A 243 -0.39 -1.95 10.29
N GLU A 244 0.68 -1.63 9.57
CA GLU A 244 1.04 -0.31 9.04
C GLU A 244 -0.02 0.19 8.04
N ASP A 245 -0.59 -0.75 7.27
CA ASP A 245 -1.62 -0.45 6.28
C ASP A 245 -3.01 -0.33 6.93
N THR A 246 -3.45 0.92 7.08
CA THR A 246 -4.80 1.23 7.56
C THR A 246 -5.84 0.86 6.50
N ALA A 247 -6.89 0.15 6.91
CA ALA A 247 -7.99 -0.20 6.00
C ALA A 247 -8.70 1.06 5.49
N LYS A 248 -9.21 1.01 4.25
CA LYS A 248 -9.85 2.17 3.58
C LYS A 248 -11.00 2.77 4.42
N TYR A 249 -11.89 1.94 4.97
CA TYR A 249 -13.04 2.38 5.77
C TYR A 249 -12.70 2.86 7.19
N LEU A 250 -11.48 2.59 7.68
CA LEU A 250 -11.01 3.11 8.97
C LEU A 250 -10.31 4.47 8.83
N ARG A 251 -10.22 4.97 7.60
CA ARG A 251 -9.49 6.19 7.29
C ARG A 251 -10.26 7.43 7.76
N ASN A 252 -11.59 7.39 7.67
CA ASN A 252 -12.51 8.32 8.31
C ASN A 252 -13.66 7.52 8.95
N LEU A 253 -13.92 7.74 10.24
CA LEU A 253 -14.95 7.04 11.00
C LEU A 253 -16.32 7.72 10.93
N ASP A 254 -16.40 8.91 10.32
CA ASP A 254 -17.66 9.58 10.07
C ASP A 254 -18.50 8.74 9.10
N PRO A 255 -19.76 8.38 9.43
CA PRO A 255 -20.59 7.51 8.61
C PRO A 255 -20.93 8.10 7.24
N ASN A 256 -20.86 9.44 7.11
CA ASN A 256 -21.16 10.18 5.90
C ASN A 256 -19.90 10.59 5.10
N SER A 257 -18.74 9.99 5.39
CA SER A 257 -17.47 10.36 4.75
C SER A 257 -17.39 9.89 3.29
N ALA A 258 -16.99 8.63 3.06
CA ALA A 258 -16.92 8.03 1.74
C ALA A 258 -17.43 6.58 1.81
N TYR A 259 -18.26 6.21 0.82
CA TYR A 259 -18.80 4.85 0.76
C TYR A 259 -17.70 3.85 0.42
N TYR A 260 -17.55 2.84 1.29
CA TYR A 260 -16.70 1.68 1.08
C TYR A 260 -17.59 0.47 0.78
N ASP A 261 -17.40 -0.13 -0.40
CA ASP A 261 -18.07 -1.40 -0.73
C ASP A 261 -17.25 -2.58 -0.17
N PRO A 262 -17.72 -3.28 0.88
CA PRO A 262 -16.99 -4.40 1.47
C PRO A 262 -16.90 -5.62 0.54
N LYS A 263 -17.77 -5.72 -0.48
CA LYS A 263 -17.78 -6.83 -1.43
C LYS A 263 -16.57 -6.77 -2.37
N THR A 264 -16.40 -5.63 -3.03
CA THR A 264 -15.30 -5.40 -3.97
C THR A 264 -14.06 -4.81 -3.29
N ARG A 265 -14.17 -4.40 -2.02
CA ARG A 265 -13.11 -3.73 -1.24
C ARG A 265 -12.63 -2.43 -1.91
N SER A 266 -13.56 -1.72 -2.54
CA SER A 266 -13.29 -0.46 -3.24
C SER A 266 -13.89 0.73 -2.48
N MET A 267 -13.14 1.83 -2.44
CA MET A 267 -13.59 3.11 -1.91
C MET A 267 -13.45 4.12 -3.03
N ARG A 268 -14.59 4.63 -3.50
CA ARG A 268 -14.61 5.41 -4.74
C ARG A 268 -14.14 6.84 -4.51
N GLU A 269 -14.80 7.50 -3.58
CA GLU A 269 -14.55 8.89 -3.19
C GLU A 269 -13.39 9.02 -2.19
N ASN A 270 -12.87 10.24 -2.04
CA ASN A 270 -11.86 10.55 -1.05
C ASN A 270 -12.49 10.64 0.36
N PRO A 271 -12.04 9.85 1.36
CA PRO A 271 -12.55 9.95 2.73
C PRO A 271 -12.24 11.28 3.44
N TYR A 272 -11.33 12.09 2.88
CA TYR A 272 -10.87 13.37 3.44
C TYR A 272 -11.37 14.60 2.69
N SER A 273 -12.43 14.48 1.89
CA SER A 273 -13.00 15.59 1.11
C SER A 273 -13.28 16.86 1.92
N ASN A 274 -13.74 16.71 3.17
CA ASN A 274 -14.08 17.83 4.05
C ASN A 274 -12.91 18.38 4.88
N ALA A 275 -11.75 17.72 4.86
CA ALA A 275 -10.63 18.03 5.75
C ALA A 275 -9.71 19.15 5.25
N GLY A 276 -9.95 19.68 4.03
CA GLY A 276 -9.15 20.77 3.45
C GLY A 276 -7.68 20.42 3.14
N LYS A 277 -7.30 19.14 3.27
CA LYS A 277 -5.96 18.66 2.90
C LYS A 277 -5.91 18.40 1.40
N ASN A 278 -4.79 18.77 0.78
CA ASN A 278 -4.57 18.47 -0.63
C ASN A 278 -4.51 16.95 -0.85
N PRO A 279 -5.05 16.42 -1.95
CA PRO A 279 -5.06 14.99 -2.22
C PRO A 279 -3.65 14.38 -2.28
N ASP A 280 -2.65 15.18 -2.68
CA ASP A 280 -1.25 14.75 -2.81
C ASP A 280 -0.53 14.60 -1.47
N GLU A 281 -1.00 15.28 -0.42
CA GLU A 281 -0.44 15.21 0.93
C GLU A 281 -1.03 14.04 1.74
N VAL A 282 -2.07 13.38 1.21
CA VAL A 282 -2.84 12.37 1.90
C VAL A 282 -2.44 10.99 1.37
N GLY A 283 -2.13 10.05 2.28
CA GLY A 283 -1.72 8.69 1.90
C GLY A 283 -2.78 7.86 1.14
N TYR A 284 -4.01 8.36 1.00
CA TYR A 284 -5.04 7.77 0.14
C TYR A 284 -6.14 8.81 -0.18
N ALA A 285 -6.27 9.17 -1.45
CA ALA A 285 -7.23 10.17 -1.95
C ALA A 285 -8.43 9.56 -2.71
N GLY A 286 -8.75 8.27 -2.47
CA GLY A 286 -9.84 7.55 -3.14
C GLY A 286 -9.39 6.80 -4.41
N ASP A 287 -10.12 5.74 -4.77
CA ASP A 287 -9.80 4.95 -5.96
C ASP A 287 -10.04 5.74 -7.26
N ASN A 288 -10.99 6.69 -7.30
CA ASN A 288 -11.23 7.53 -8.48
C ASN A 288 -10.04 8.41 -8.83
N PHE A 289 -9.33 8.93 -7.82
CA PHE A 289 -8.15 9.75 -8.02
C PHE A 289 -7.06 8.95 -8.76
N VAL A 290 -6.77 7.73 -8.31
CA VAL A 290 -5.71 6.89 -8.89
C VAL A 290 -6.13 6.29 -10.26
N ARG A 291 -7.41 5.97 -10.47
CA ARG A 291 -7.92 5.29 -11.68
C ARG A 291 -7.59 5.99 -12.99
N TYR A 292 -7.52 7.31 -13.00
CA TYR A 292 -7.24 8.10 -14.21
C TYR A 292 -5.82 8.68 -14.22
N THR A 293 -4.96 8.27 -13.30
CA THR A 293 -3.56 8.72 -13.26
C THR A 293 -2.65 7.81 -14.09
N GLY A 294 -1.60 8.38 -14.69
CA GLY A 294 -0.61 7.66 -15.49
C GLY A 294 -1.04 7.40 -16.93
N ASP A 295 -0.73 6.21 -17.43
CA ASP A 295 -0.83 5.88 -18.86
C ASP A 295 -2.28 5.82 -19.38
N THR A 296 -3.29 5.71 -18.49
CA THR A 296 -4.70 5.70 -18.88
C THR A 296 -5.09 6.93 -19.71
N ILE A 297 -4.52 8.09 -19.40
CA ILE A 297 -4.75 9.34 -20.14
C ILE A 297 -4.13 9.24 -21.53
N THR A 298 -2.89 8.76 -21.61
CA THR A 298 -2.18 8.62 -22.89
C THR A 298 -2.86 7.58 -23.79
N MET A 299 -3.34 6.48 -23.22
CA MET A 299 -4.10 5.46 -23.92
C MET A 299 -5.44 6.00 -24.42
N ALA A 300 -6.16 6.78 -23.60
CA ALA A 300 -7.39 7.44 -24.02
C ALA A 300 -7.15 8.44 -25.16
N GLN A 301 -6.08 9.23 -25.10
CA GLN A 301 -5.68 10.13 -26.19
C GLN A 301 -5.35 9.36 -27.48
N THR A 302 -4.63 8.24 -27.39
CA THR A 302 -4.35 7.38 -28.55
C THR A 302 -5.63 6.73 -29.10
N GLN A 303 -6.58 6.36 -28.25
CA GLN A 303 -7.87 5.80 -28.64
C GLN A 303 -8.73 6.84 -29.37
N LEU A 304 -8.77 8.09 -28.88
CA LEU A 304 -9.43 9.20 -29.57
C LEU A 304 -8.78 9.46 -30.93
N PHE A 305 -7.44 9.48 -30.99
CA PHE A 305 -6.70 9.60 -32.24
C PHE A 305 -7.03 8.44 -33.20
N ALA A 306 -7.17 7.21 -32.70
CA ALA A 306 -7.58 6.05 -33.48
C ALA A 306 -8.95 6.25 -34.12
N TRP A 307 -9.94 6.70 -33.35
CA TRP A 307 -11.30 6.96 -33.85
C TRP A 307 -11.31 8.06 -34.90
N GLU A 308 -10.61 9.17 -34.67
CA GLU A 308 -10.49 10.23 -35.69
C GLU A 308 -9.77 9.76 -36.95
N ALA A 309 -8.72 8.95 -36.81
CA ALA A 309 -7.97 8.40 -37.93
C ALA A 309 -8.82 7.41 -38.74
N TYR A 310 -9.68 6.65 -38.06
CA TYR A 310 -10.64 5.75 -38.67
C TYR A 310 -11.74 6.51 -39.42
N GLU A 311 -12.29 7.58 -38.84
CA GLU A 311 -13.24 8.48 -39.52
C GLU A 311 -12.64 9.16 -40.76
N ARG A 312 -11.34 9.49 -40.71
CA ARG A 312 -10.58 10.02 -41.86
C ARG A 312 -10.23 8.95 -42.90
N GLY A 313 -10.59 7.68 -42.67
CA GLY A 313 -10.43 6.59 -43.63
C GLY A 313 -9.11 5.81 -43.54
N SER A 314 -8.30 6.03 -42.49
CA SER A 314 -7.15 5.16 -42.24
C SER A 314 -7.56 3.96 -41.38
N GLU A 315 -7.32 2.75 -41.88
CA GLU A 315 -7.62 1.51 -41.17
C GLU A 315 -6.55 1.24 -40.10
N VAL A 316 -6.69 1.90 -38.95
CA VAL A 316 -5.86 1.72 -37.76
C VAL A 316 -6.74 1.54 -36.53
N HIS A 317 -6.42 0.55 -35.70
CA HIS A 317 -7.22 0.20 -34.53
C HIS A 317 -6.29 -0.08 -33.35
N LEU A 318 -6.59 0.46 -32.17
CA LEU A 318 -5.70 0.36 -31.00
C LEU A 318 -5.43 -1.09 -30.60
N GLN A 319 -6.45 -1.96 -30.61
CA GLN A 319 -6.31 -3.35 -30.20
C GLN A 319 -5.78 -4.28 -31.32
N ALA A 320 -5.94 -3.91 -32.59
CA ALA A 320 -5.53 -4.77 -33.71
C ALA A 320 -4.09 -4.44 -34.15
N ASP A 321 -3.80 -3.16 -34.31
CA ASP A 321 -2.51 -2.63 -34.78
C ASP A 321 -1.92 -1.63 -33.76
N PRO A 322 -1.65 -2.04 -32.50
CA PRO A 322 -1.26 -1.10 -31.42
C PRO A 322 0.03 -0.34 -31.74
N THR A 323 1.05 -1.03 -32.24
CA THR A 323 2.37 -0.42 -32.50
C THR A 323 2.36 0.50 -33.71
N LYS A 324 1.63 0.13 -34.78
CA LYS A 324 1.42 1.00 -35.95
C LYS A 324 0.70 2.28 -35.53
N LEU A 325 -0.34 2.15 -34.71
CA LEU A 325 -1.09 3.30 -34.21
C LEU A 325 -0.24 4.19 -33.30
N GLU A 326 0.59 3.60 -32.43
CA GLU A 326 1.51 4.32 -31.55
C GLU A 326 2.56 5.11 -32.35
N LEU A 327 3.17 4.50 -33.38
CA LEU A 327 4.09 5.19 -34.29
C LEU A 327 3.41 6.36 -35.02
N LEU A 328 2.17 6.15 -35.49
CA LEU A 328 1.39 7.21 -36.11
C LEU A 328 1.06 8.32 -35.12
N HIS A 329 0.70 7.98 -33.89
CA HIS A 329 0.41 8.96 -32.84
C HIS A 329 1.66 9.76 -32.44
N ASN A 330 2.83 9.14 -32.37
CA ASN A 330 4.10 9.85 -32.15
C ASN A 330 4.43 10.79 -33.31
N SER A 331 4.24 10.32 -34.56
CA SER A 331 4.39 11.17 -35.73
C SER A 331 3.39 12.34 -35.72
N PHE A 332 2.18 12.12 -35.21
CA PHE A 332 1.16 13.13 -35.05
C PHE A 332 1.51 14.13 -33.96
N LYS A 333 2.09 13.71 -32.83
CA LYS A 333 2.60 14.61 -31.78
C LYS A 333 3.66 15.56 -32.31
N VAL A 334 4.64 15.04 -33.05
CA VAL A 334 5.67 15.88 -33.69
C VAL A 334 5.02 16.88 -34.64
N LYS A 335 4.14 16.41 -35.54
CA LYS A 335 3.40 17.29 -36.46
C LYS A 335 2.51 18.32 -35.74
N LYS A 336 1.99 17.99 -34.55
CA LYS A 336 1.16 18.87 -33.73
C LYS A 336 1.98 19.99 -33.09
N GLU A 337 3.19 19.69 -32.64
CA GLU A 337 4.11 20.73 -32.15
C GLU A 337 4.58 21.64 -33.30
N ASP A 338 4.96 21.07 -34.46
CA ASP A 338 5.28 21.86 -35.67
C ASP A 338 4.11 22.77 -36.08
N PHE A 339 2.86 22.27 -35.93
CA PHE A 339 1.66 23.05 -36.23
C PHE A 339 1.43 24.17 -35.21
N LYS A 340 1.68 23.93 -33.92
CA LYS A 340 1.62 24.98 -32.88
C LYS A 340 2.66 26.06 -33.10
N GLU A 341 3.89 25.71 -33.46
CA GLU A 341 4.95 26.68 -33.77
C GLU A 341 4.54 27.55 -34.96
N LYS A 342 4.09 26.94 -36.06
CA LYS A 342 3.57 27.68 -37.23
C LYS A 342 2.38 28.57 -36.87
N GLN A 343 1.49 28.09 -35.99
CA GLN A 343 0.38 28.89 -35.50
C GLN A 343 0.86 30.06 -34.65
N GLY A 344 1.83 29.83 -33.76
CA GLY A 344 2.54 30.86 -32.98
C GLY A 344 3.16 31.91 -33.88
N ASP A 345 3.96 31.52 -34.87
CA ASP A 345 4.58 32.40 -35.87
C ASP A 345 3.52 33.19 -36.66
N SER A 346 2.40 32.55 -37.02
CA SER A 346 1.32 33.21 -37.74
C SER A 346 0.63 34.29 -36.92
N ILE A 347 0.51 34.07 -35.60
CA ILE A 347 -0.02 35.04 -34.64
C ILE A 347 1.01 36.16 -34.46
N LEU A 348 2.28 35.81 -34.27
CA LEU A 348 3.39 36.73 -34.10
C LEU A 348 3.52 37.69 -35.30
N LYS A 349 3.39 37.19 -36.53
CA LYS A 349 3.38 38.00 -37.76
C LYS A 349 2.18 38.93 -37.89
N LYS A 350 1.02 38.55 -37.34
CA LYS A 350 -0.22 39.34 -37.42
C LYS A 350 -0.26 40.46 -36.38
N TYR A 351 0.23 40.18 -35.18
CA TYR A 351 0.12 41.10 -34.04
C TYR A 351 1.43 41.81 -33.69
N GLY A 352 2.57 41.40 -34.28
CA GLY A 352 3.90 41.94 -33.96
C GLY A 352 4.39 41.50 -32.57
N GLY A 353 5.68 41.72 -32.27
CA GLY A 353 6.29 41.38 -30.97
C GLY A 353 7.52 40.48 -31.01
N GLU A 354 8.06 40.17 -32.20
CA GLU A 354 9.34 39.46 -32.35
C GLU A 354 10.49 40.13 -31.57
N GLU A 355 10.46 41.45 -31.49
CA GLU A 355 11.47 42.26 -30.77
C GLU A 355 11.48 42.02 -29.25
N HIS A 356 10.36 41.54 -28.67
CA HIS A 356 10.26 41.27 -27.22
C HIS A 356 10.57 39.81 -26.84
N LEU A 357 10.71 38.91 -27.82
CA LEU A 357 11.08 37.51 -27.59
C LEU A 357 12.59 37.34 -27.40
N ASN A 358 13.38 38.16 -28.10
CA ASN A 358 14.83 38.20 -27.92
C ASN A 358 15.13 39.00 -26.66
N ALA A 359 15.24 38.32 -25.52
CA ALA A 359 15.74 38.95 -24.31
C ALA A 359 17.12 39.56 -24.62
N PRO A 360 17.33 40.88 -24.45
CA PRO A 360 18.63 41.50 -24.59
C PRO A 360 19.65 40.78 -23.73
N PRO A 361 20.94 40.72 -24.12
CA PRO A 361 21.97 40.11 -23.30
C PRO A 361 21.91 40.68 -21.88
N ARG A 362 22.11 39.80 -20.89
CA ARG A 362 21.89 40.08 -19.46
C ARG A 362 22.64 41.33 -18.97
N GLU A 363 23.76 41.63 -19.61
CA GLU A 363 24.59 42.83 -19.42
C GLU A 363 23.81 44.13 -19.69
N LEU A 364 23.01 44.17 -20.76
CA LEU A 364 22.17 45.32 -21.10
C LEU A 364 20.93 45.44 -20.20
N LEU A 365 20.43 44.32 -19.66
CA LEU A 365 19.27 44.31 -18.75
C LEU A 365 19.61 44.75 -17.33
N LEU A 366 20.80 44.39 -16.83
CA LEU A 366 21.21 44.72 -15.46
C LEU A 366 21.93 46.08 -15.35
N ALA A 367 22.33 46.70 -16.47
CA ALA A 367 23.08 47.97 -16.50
C ALA A 367 24.26 48.02 -15.51
N GLN A 368 24.80 46.85 -15.14
CA GLN A 368 25.95 46.71 -14.26
C GLN A 368 27.18 46.60 -15.17
N THR A 369 28.08 47.58 -15.06
CA THR A 369 29.36 47.60 -15.79
C THR A 369 30.46 46.81 -15.10
N GLU A 370 30.13 46.12 -14.01
CA GLU A 370 31.09 45.45 -13.13
C GLU A 370 30.79 43.96 -13.04
N ASP A 371 31.65 43.16 -13.69
CA ASP A 371 31.63 41.72 -13.56
C ASP A 371 32.29 41.32 -12.24
N TYR A 372 31.50 40.77 -11.31
CA TYR A 372 32.00 40.28 -10.03
C TYR A 372 32.85 39.00 -10.21
N VAL A 373 34.12 39.08 -9.83
CA VAL A 373 35.10 37.97 -9.91
C VAL A 373 35.55 37.56 -8.52
N GLU A 374 35.25 36.32 -8.13
CA GLU A 374 35.68 35.74 -6.86
C GLU A 374 37.04 35.06 -7.02
N TYR A 375 38.01 35.45 -6.19
CA TYR A 375 39.32 34.80 -6.11
C TYR A 375 39.36 33.85 -4.93
N SER A 376 39.88 32.64 -5.14
CA SER A 376 40.28 31.76 -4.04
C SER A 376 41.40 32.41 -3.23
N ARG A 377 41.62 31.93 -2.01
CA ARG A 377 42.73 32.38 -1.14
C ARG A 377 44.12 32.19 -1.79
N HIS A 378 44.19 31.37 -2.84
CA HIS A 378 45.38 31.11 -3.66
C HIS A 378 45.44 31.96 -4.94
N GLY A 379 44.51 32.90 -5.15
CA GLY A 379 44.45 33.80 -6.30
C GLY A 379 43.88 33.18 -7.58
N ALA A 380 43.29 31.99 -7.51
CA ALA A 380 42.62 31.36 -8.65
C ALA A 380 41.15 31.83 -8.72
N VAL A 381 40.68 32.23 -9.90
CA VAL A 381 39.29 32.66 -10.09
C VAL A 381 38.36 31.46 -9.87
N LEU A 382 37.44 31.56 -8.89
CA LEU A 382 36.44 30.55 -8.55
C LEU A 382 35.12 30.78 -9.31
N LYS A 383 34.74 32.05 -9.48
CA LYS A 383 33.53 32.47 -10.20
C LYS A 383 33.81 33.78 -10.92
N GLY A 384 33.67 33.80 -12.24
CA GLY A 384 34.00 34.93 -13.11
C GLY A 384 34.48 34.45 -14.49
N LEU A 385 34.82 35.40 -15.37
CA LEU A 385 35.31 35.11 -16.72
C LEU A 385 36.55 34.21 -16.69
N GLU A 386 36.48 33.10 -17.41
CA GLU A 386 37.62 32.19 -17.60
C GLU A 386 38.80 32.97 -18.19
N LYS A 387 39.99 32.71 -17.63
CA LYS A 387 41.22 33.45 -17.97
C LYS A 387 41.46 33.36 -19.48
N ALA A 388 41.42 34.50 -20.18
CA ALA A 388 41.68 34.53 -21.62
C ALA A 388 43.02 33.85 -21.92
N VAL A 389 43.03 32.95 -22.90
CA VAL A 389 44.24 32.20 -23.29
C VAL A 389 45.33 33.20 -23.70
N ALA A 390 46.46 33.16 -23.02
CA ALA A 390 47.56 34.09 -23.26
C ALA A 390 48.13 33.86 -24.68
N ARG A 391 47.93 34.83 -25.58
CA ARG A 391 48.57 34.86 -26.90
C ARG A 391 50.03 35.31 -26.74
N SER A 392 50.96 34.67 -27.46
CA SER A 392 52.36 35.09 -27.44
C SER A 392 52.58 36.42 -28.17
N LYS A 393 53.79 36.99 -28.03
CA LYS A 393 54.20 38.26 -28.66
C LYS A 393 54.20 38.21 -30.20
N TYR A 394 54.18 37.02 -30.78
CA TYR A 394 54.17 36.81 -32.23
C TYR A 394 52.74 36.64 -32.73
N GLU A 395 52.49 36.99 -33.99
CA GLU A 395 51.19 36.74 -34.62
C GLU A 395 50.93 35.23 -34.69
N GLU A 396 50.12 34.71 -33.77
CA GLU A 396 49.64 33.34 -33.75
C GLU A 396 48.53 33.17 -34.80
N ASP A 397 48.40 31.96 -35.35
CA ASP A 397 47.35 31.61 -36.31
C ASP A 397 47.33 32.41 -37.63
N VAL A 398 48.49 32.93 -38.07
CA VAL A 398 48.64 33.48 -39.43
C VAL A 398 48.68 32.36 -40.46
N LEU A 399 47.51 32.10 -41.03
CA LEU A 399 47.30 31.12 -42.09
C LEU A 399 47.72 31.71 -43.44
N ILE A 400 48.94 31.39 -43.87
CA ILE A 400 49.49 31.86 -45.16
C ILE A 400 48.81 31.07 -46.29
N ASN A 401 48.37 31.74 -47.35
CA ASN A 401 47.92 31.14 -48.63
C ASN A 401 46.86 30.02 -48.50
N ASN A 402 45.80 30.27 -47.72
CA ASN A 402 44.62 29.41 -47.54
C ASN A 402 44.90 28.00 -46.97
N HIS A 403 46.01 27.83 -46.25
CA HIS A 403 46.23 26.62 -45.45
C HIS A 403 45.37 26.67 -44.18
N ALA A 404 44.90 25.51 -43.69
CA ALA A 404 44.17 25.42 -42.42
C ALA A 404 45.09 25.18 -41.21
N CYS A 405 46.40 25.03 -41.44
CA CYS A 405 47.40 24.80 -40.42
C CYS A 405 48.65 25.66 -40.69
N ILE A 406 49.37 26.02 -39.63
CA ILE A 406 50.59 26.84 -39.71
C ILE A 406 51.76 26.03 -40.32
N TRP A 407 52.71 26.70 -40.96
CA TRP A 407 53.95 26.09 -41.45
C TRP A 407 54.75 25.47 -40.29
N GLY A 408 55.14 24.20 -40.41
CA GLY A 408 55.79 23.45 -39.33
C GLY A 408 54.84 22.55 -38.53
N SER A 409 53.54 22.58 -38.84
CA SER A 409 52.53 21.64 -38.29
C SER A 409 52.69 20.19 -38.78
N TYR A 410 53.54 19.95 -39.78
CA TYR A 410 53.85 18.63 -40.32
C TYR A 410 55.36 18.46 -40.51
N TRP A 411 55.86 17.26 -40.24
CA TRP A 411 57.28 16.90 -40.35
C TRP A 411 57.42 15.52 -40.99
N LYS A 412 58.22 15.41 -42.04
CA LYS A 412 58.57 14.11 -42.66
C LYS A 412 59.93 14.21 -43.36
N ASP A 413 60.78 13.20 -43.14
CA ASP A 413 62.09 13.03 -43.79
C ASP A 413 63.02 14.27 -43.76
N GLY A 414 63.07 14.98 -42.63
CA GLY A 414 63.98 16.12 -42.47
C GLY A 414 63.43 17.48 -42.92
N TYR A 415 62.20 17.51 -43.45
CA TYR A 415 61.55 18.73 -43.93
C TYR A 415 60.26 19.03 -43.15
N TRP A 416 60.09 20.32 -42.84
CA TRP A 416 58.86 20.88 -42.28
C TRP A 416 57.86 21.19 -43.39
N GLY A 417 56.57 21.04 -43.09
CA GLY A 417 55.48 21.29 -44.02
C GLY A 417 54.17 21.70 -43.35
N TYR A 418 53.11 21.80 -44.15
CA TYR A 418 51.75 22.09 -43.69
C TYR A 418 50.97 20.80 -43.45
N LYS A 419 50.30 20.64 -42.30
CA LYS A 419 49.49 19.46 -41.97
C LYS A 419 48.26 19.29 -42.86
N CYS A 420 47.62 20.38 -43.29
CA CYS A 420 46.41 20.33 -44.10
C CYS A 420 46.62 19.73 -45.51
N CYS A 421 47.81 19.94 -46.09
CA CYS A 421 48.08 19.61 -47.50
C CYS A 421 49.33 18.72 -47.68
N HIS A 422 50.08 18.42 -46.60
CA HIS A 422 51.40 17.74 -46.59
C HIS A 422 52.45 18.36 -47.53
N SER A 423 52.25 19.59 -47.97
CA SER A 423 53.21 20.33 -48.79
C SER A 423 54.43 20.70 -47.94
N MET A 424 55.63 20.39 -48.47
CA MET A 424 56.93 20.70 -47.87
C MET A 424 57.54 21.99 -48.44
N VAL A 425 56.74 22.81 -49.14
CA VAL A 425 57.20 24.09 -49.73
C VAL A 425 56.52 25.26 -49.00
N LYS A 426 57.34 26.11 -48.36
CA LYS A 426 56.88 27.29 -47.63
C LYS A 426 56.24 28.27 -48.61
N GLN A 427 55.08 28.84 -48.26
CA GLN A 427 54.28 29.75 -49.11
C GLN A 427 53.59 29.11 -50.34
N SER A 428 53.53 27.79 -50.44
CA SER A 428 52.64 27.15 -51.44
C SER A 428 51.16 27.45 -51.15
N TYR A 429 50.29 27.44 -52.15
CA TYR A 429 48.83 27.46 -51.94
C TYR A 429 48.35 26.09 -51.47
N CYS A 430 47.37 26.03 -50.57
CA CYS A 430 46.86 24.74 -50.10
C CYS A 430 46.09 24.01 -51.21
N THR A 431 46.48 22.78 -51.48
CA THR A 431 45.84 21.86 -52.42
C THR A 431 44.68 21.05 -51.79
N GLY A 432 44.25 21.40 -50.57
CA GLY A 432 43.32 20.62 -49.75
C GLY A 432 43.76 19.16 -49.53
N GLU A 433 42.78 18.29 -49.31
CA GLU A 433 42.98 16.85 -49.11
C GLU A 433 43.62 16.15 -50.33
N THR A 434 43.57 16.76 -51.52
CA THR A 434 44.18 16.19 -52.73
C THR A 434 45.70 16.13 -52.65
N GLY A 435 46.36 17.05 -51.94
CA GLY A 435 47.80 17.05 -51.72
C GLY A 435 48.29 15.85 -50.89
N VAL A 436 47.52 15.46 -49.88
CA VAL A 436 47.80 14.27 -49.05
C VAL A 436 47.78 12.98 -49.89
N GLY A 437 46.85 12.92 -50.85
CA GLY A 437 46.72 11.81 -51.79
C GLY A 437 47.88 11.70 -52.80
N ILE A 438 48.48 12.82 -53.21
CA ILE A 438 49.61 12.84 -54.16
C ILE A 438 50.91 12.43 -53.47
N VAL A 439 51.20 12.95 -52.27
CA VAL A 439 52.39 12.60 -51.49
C VAL A 439 52.41 11.11 -51.09
N SER A 440 51.22 10.50 -50.95
CA SER A 440 51.08 9.06 -50.69
C SER A 440 51.28 8.18 -51.93
N LYS A 441 51.19 8.75 -53.14
CA LYS A 441 51.25 8.02 -54.42
C LYS A 441 52.58 8.13 -55.17
N CYS A 442 53.56 8.88 -54.67
CA CYS A 442 54.92 8.88 -55.24
C CYS A 442 55.65 7.56 -54.90
N PRO A 443 55.99 6.71 -55.89
CA PRO A 443 56.70 5.46 -55.65
C PRO A 443 58.16 5.73 -55.30
N ARG A 444 58.64 5.19 -54.17
CA ARG A 444 60.07 4.99 -53.94
C ARG A 444 60.42 3.60 -54.46
N ASP A 445 61.02 3.54 -55.64
CA ASP A 445 61.68 2.32 -56.11
C ASP A 445 63.18 2.37 -55.75
N PHE A 446 63.72 1.18 -55.43
CA PHE A 446 65.07 0.83 -54.96
C PHE A 446 65.34 0.93 -53.45
N LEU A 447 64.76 0.02 -52.65
CA LEU A 447 65.48 -1.18 -52.19
C LEU A 447 64.53 -2.13 -51.45
N CYS A 448 64.67 -3.41 -51.78
CA CYS A 448 63.95 -4.55 -51.26
C CYS A 448 64.20 -4.78 -49.75
N LYS A 449 63.14 -4.82 -48.91
CA LYS A 449 62.68 -6.04 -48.19
C LYS A 449 61.51 -5.77 -47.21
N CYS A 450 60.45 -6.56 -47.40
CA CYS A 450 59.49 -7.12 -46.41
C CYS A 450 58.43 -6.21 -45.76
N HIS A 451 57.29 -6.06 -46.46
CA HIS A 451 55.93 -6.08 -45.89
C HIS A 451 55.35 -7.50 -46.19
N PRO A 452 54.29 -8.06 -45.53
CA PRO A 452 53.16 -7.25 -45.12
C PRO A 452 52.18 -7.66 -43.99
N GLN A 453 51.39 -6.64 -43.66
CA GLN A 453 49.92 -6.64 -43.53
C GLN A 453 49.27 -6.82 -42.15
N MET A 454 48.86 -5.66 -41.63
CA MET A 454 47.51 -5.46 -41.11
C MET A 454 46.43 -6.12 -41.98
N HIS A 455 45.70 -7.06 -41.37
CA HIS A 455 44.28 -7.28 -41.65
C HIS A 455 43.60 -7.94 -40.42
N ARG A 456 43.77 -7.33 -39.25
CA ARG A 456 42.98 -7.65 -38.04
C ARG A 456 41.91 -6.57 -37.95
N ASP A 457 40.65 -7.00 -38.12
CA ASP A 457 39.42 -6.40 -37.53
C ASP A 457 38.13 -6.63 -38.34
N LYS A 458 38.15 -7.45 -39.40
CA LYS A 458 36.92 -7.80 -40.15
C LYS A 458 36.58 -9.29 -40.30
N MET A 459 37.06 -10.18 -39.41
CA MET A 459 36.74 -11.62 -39.50
C MET A 459 36.28 -12.33 -38.20
N VAL A 460 35.93 -11.62 -37.12
CA VAL A 460 35.61 -12.28 -35.83
C VAL A 460 34.11 -12.38 -35.50
N LYS A 461 33.21 -11.66 -36.19
CA LYS A 461 31.76 -11.68 -35.85
C LYS A 461 30.84 -12.55 -36.71
N GLU A 462 31.33 -13.21 -37.77
CA GLU A 462 30.45 -14.01 -38.66
C GLU A 462 30.70 -15.53 -38.71
N LYS A 463 31.72 -16.08 -38.05
CA LYS A 463 32.01 -17.54 -38.10
C LYS A 463 31.56 -18.37 -36.89
N LYS A 464 30.85 -17.78 -35.91
CA LYS A 464 30.41 -18.50 -34.69
C LYS A 464 29.03 -19.18 -34.79
N LYS A 465 28.35 -19.13 -35.94
CA LYS A 465 27.00 -19.74 -36.12
C LYS A 465 26.92 -20.98 -37.01
N LYS A 466 28.03 -21.57 -37.46
CA LYS A 466 28.02 -22.82 -38.26
C LYS A 466 29.17 -23.75 -37.88
N LYS A 467 29.06 -24.44 -36.74
CA LYS A 467 29.79 -25.70 -36.47
C LYS A 467 29.13 -26.46 -35.33
N ASN A 468 27.83 -26.75 -35.49
CA ASN A 468 27.09 -27.64 -34.62
C ASN A 468 26.42 -28.72 -35.49
N LYS A 469 27.21 -29.68 -36.00
CA LYS A 469 26.75 -31.00 -36.47
C LYS A 469 27.93 -31.92 -36.80
N LYS A 470 27.97 -33.07 -36.10
CA LYS A 470 28.65 -34.34 -36.43
C LYS A 470 30.17 -34.32 -36.66
N ASN A 471 30.95 -34.96 -35.78
CA ASN A 471 31.12 -36.42 -35.87
C ASN A 471 31.68 -37.04 -34.59
N LYS A 472 31.21 -38.27 -34.37
CA LYS A 472 31.35 -39.17 -33.22
C LYS A 472 32.50 -40.17 -33.48
N ASN A 473 33.07 -40.72 -32.39
CA ASN A 473 33.94 -41.92 -32.33
C ASN A 473 35.40 -41.75 -32.82
N LYS A 474 36.45 -42.36 -32.22
CA LYS A 474 36.53 -43.55 -31.35
C LYS A 474 37.89 -43.63 -30.58
N LYS A 475 37.79 -43.94 -29.27
CA LYS A 475 38.55 -44.87 -28.37
C LYS A 475 40.08 -44.83 -28.10
N HIS A 476 40.34 -44.75 -26.78
CA HIS A 476 41.30 -45.44 -25.86
C HIS A 476 42.81 -45.37 -26.18
N THR A 477 43.70 -45.13 -25.21
CA THR A 477 43.93 -45.90 -23.97
C THR A 477 44.55 -45.04 -22.84
N SER A 478 44.49 -45.58 -21.61
CA SER A 478 45.15 -45.20 -20.34
C SER A 478 44.80 -43.86 -19.67
N ASP A 479 43.83 -43.86 -18.74
CA ASP A 479 44.05 -43.29 -17.41
C ASP A 479 42.97 -43.76 -16.41
N SER A 480 43.19 -44.90 -15.75
CA SER A 480 42.34 -45.37 -14.64
C SER A 480 42.63 -44.62 -13.33
N SER A 481 43.67 -43.77 -13.31
CA SER A 481 44.18 -43.15 -12.09
C SER A 481 43.53 -41.79 -11.77
N ASP A 482 42.79 -41.22 -12.72
CA ASP A 482 42.29 -39.84 -12.62
C ASP A 482 40.86 -39.77 -12.04
N SER A 483 40.04 -40.80 -12.26
CA SER A 483 38.68 -40.90 -11.69
C SER A 483 38.69 -41.12 -10.17
N GLU A 484 39.62 -41.94 -9.65
CA GLU A 484 39.75 -42.18 -8.21
C GLU A 484 40.17 -40.91 -7.45
N LYS A 485 41.08 -40.11 -8.03
CA LYS A 485 41.55 -38.84 -7.45
C LYS A 485 40.49 -37.75 -7.44
N ALA A 486 39.60 -37.75 -8.45
CA ALA A 486 38.49 -36.82 -8.51
C ALA A 486 37.47 -37.11 -7.39
N GLU A 487 37.21 -38.39 -7.10
CA GLU A 487 36.29 -38.77 -6.02
C GLU A 487 36.87 -38.50 -4.63
N ASP A 488 38.17 -38.73 -4.41
CA ASP A 488 38.82 -38.39 -3.13
C ASP A 488 38.78 -36.89 -2.83
N LYS A 489 38.89 -36.04 -3.85
CA LYS A 489 38.73 -34.59 -3.70
C LYS A 489 37.30 -34.21 -3.34
N ARG A 490 36.30 -34.87 -3.94
CA ARG A 490 34.89 -34.66 -3.59
C ARG A 490 34.57 -35.10 -2.17
N VAL A 491 35.03 -36.27 -1.76
CA VAL A 491 34.82 -36.78 -0.39
C VAL A 491 35.44 -35.83 0.63
N LYS A 492 36.69 -35.38 0.42
CA LYS A 492 37.34 -34.38 1.30
C LYS A 492 36.59 -33.05 1.35
N GLN A 493 36.04 -32.60 0.21
CA GLN A 493 35.25 -31.37 0.16
C GLN A 493 33.91 -31.52 0.89
N VAL A 494 33.26 -32.68 0.81
CA VAL A 494 32.02 -32.98 1.54
C VAL A 494 32.29 -33.09 3.04
N ASP A 495 33.40 -33.72 3.44
CA ASP A 495 33.80 -33.89 4.84
C ASP A 495 34.18 -32.54 5.49
N ALA A 496 34.91 -31.68 4.76
CA ALA A 496 35.18 -30.31 5.16
C ALA A 496 33.90 -29.46 5.28
N LEU A 497 32.88 -29.72 4.45
CA LEU A 497 31.58 -29.05 4.54
C LEU A 497 30.67 -29.62 5.65
N LEU A 498 30.92 -30.84 6.15
CA LEU A 498 30.23 -31.45 7.27
C LEU A 498 30.78 -30.98 8.62
N GLN A 499 32.05 -30.56 8.67
CA GLN A 499 32.68 -29.97 9.85
C GLN A 499 32.25 -28.52 10.12
N LEU A 500 31.58 -27.87 9.17
CA LEU A 500 31.03 -26.52 9.33
C LEU A 500 29.60 -26.59 9.91
N ASP A 501 29.28 -25.69 10.85
CA ASP A 501 27.92 -25.54 11.40
C ASP A 501 26.87 -25.37 10.29
N GLU A 502 25.71 -26.01 10.46
CA GLU A 502 24.67 -26.11 9.42
C GLU A 502 24.21 -24.74 8.86
N ARG A 503 24.29 -23.68 9.67
CA ARG A 503 23.96 -22.29 9.27
C ARG A 503 25.01 -21.62 8.37
N LYS A 504 26.26 -22.09 8.41
CA LYS A 504 27.39 -21.53 7.63
C LYS A 504 27.65 -22.30 6.33
N ARG A 505 26.93 -23.40 6.09
CA ARG A 505 27.07 -24.19 4.86
C ARG A 505 26.36 -23.47 3.70
N PRO A 506 27.07 -23.13 2.61
CA PRO A 506 26.47 -22.40 1.50
C PRO A 506 25.36 -23.23 0.83
N TYR A 507 24.18 -22.65 0.67
CA TYR A 507 23.01 -23.30 0.09
C TYR A 507 23.20 -23.48 -1.42
N ASN A 508 23.29 -24.73 -1.88
CA ASN A 508 23.64 -25.07 -3.26
C ASN A 508 22.39 -25.05 -4.18
N SER A 509 21.69 -23.92 -4.26
CA SER A 509 20.44 -23.77 -5.03
C SER A 509 20.62 -23.59 -6.54
N LEU A 510 21.83 -23.24 -7.00
CA LEU A 510 22.10 -22.94 -8.41
C LEU A 510 22.98 -23.99 -9.11
N GLY A 511 23.36 -25.07 -8.41
CA GLY A 511 24.12 -26.17 -9.01
C GLY A 511 23.22 -27.05 -9.89
N GLN A 512 23.56 -27.19 -11.18
CA GLN A 512 22.90 -28.19 -12.03
C GLN A 512 23.25 -29.60 -11.52
N VAL A 513 22.28 -30.29 -10.94
CA VAL A 513 22.42 -31.70 -10.53
C VAL A 513 22.50 -32.56 -11.79
N LYS A 514 23.72 -32.90 -12.21
CA LYS A 514 23.96 -33.86 -13.29
C LYS A 514 23.89 -35.27 -12.73
N ALA A 515 23.17 -36.17 -13.40
CA ALA A 515 23.14 -37.58 -13.03
C ALA A 515 24.57 -38.17 -13.05
N PRO A 516 24.99 -38.91 -12.00
CA PRO A 516 26.31 -39.52 -11.94
C PRO A 516 26.59 -40.41 -13.15
N SER A 517 27.81 -40.36 -13.67
CA SER A 517 28.24 -41.24 -14.77
C SER A 517 28.37 -42.69 -14.28
N GLU A 518 28.34 -43.67 -15.19
CA GLU A 518 28.50 -45.07 -14.85
C GLU A 518 29.89 -45.35 -14.22
N GLU A 519 30.92 -44.64 -14.68
CA GLU A 519 32.28 -44.68 -14.14
C GLU A 519 32.36 -44.09 -12.71
N GLU A 520 31.64 -43.00 -12.44
CA GLU A 520 31.52 -42.42 -11.10
C GLU A 520 30.74 -43.36 -10.16
N MET A 521 29.70 -44.02 -10.65
CA MET A 521 28.97 -45.05 -9.90
C MET A 521 29.81 -46.29 -9.61
N GLU A 522 30.67 -46.71 -10.54
CA GLU A 522 31.59 -47.84 -10.36
C GLU A 522 32.70 -47.50 -9.37
N ALA A 523 33.31 -46.31 -9.47
CA ALA A 523 34.27 -45.81 -8.49
C ALA A 523 33.66 -45.70 -7.09
N PHE A 524 32.42 -45.20 -6.99
CA PHE A 524 31.67 -45.17 -5.73
C PHE A 524 31.39 -46.58 -5.20
N ARG A 525 31.01 -47.54 -6.04
CA ARG A 525 30.78 -48.94 -5.64
C ARG A 525 32.07 -49.64 -5.17
N MET A 526 33.22 -49.29 -5.74
CA MET A 526 34.53 -49.82 -5.35
C MET A 526 35.04 -49.24 -4.02
N LYS A 527 34.80 -47.95 -3.76
CA LYS A 527 35.23 -47.27 -2.51
C LYS A 527 34.23 -47.38 -1.37
N ARG A 528 32.97 -47.69 -1.65
CA ARG A 528 31.93 -47.88 -0.62
C ARG A 528 32.25 -49.12 0.20
N CYS A 529 32.71 -48.90 1.43
CA CYS A 529 32.82 -49.95 2.44
C CYS A 529 31.45 -50.61 2.62
N ARG A 530 31.40 -51.94 2.54
CA ARG A 530 30.17 -52.70 2.81
C ARG A 530 30.08 -52.91 4.32
N PRO A 531 29.07 -52.33 5.00
CA PRO A 531 28.91 -52.54 6.44
C PRO A 531 28.56 -54.00 6.79
N ASP A 532 28.07 -54.77 5.81
CA ASP A 532 27.68 -56.18 5.97
C ASP A 532 28.80 -57.17 5.64
N ASP A 533 30.03 -56.71 5.40
CA ASP A 533 31.18 -57.60 5.16
C ASP A 533 31.81 -58.04 6.50
N PRO A 534 31.69 -59.33 6.90
CA PRO A 534 32.23 -59.82 8.16
C PRO A 534 33.77 -59.78 8.22
N MET A 535 34.46 -59.59 7.09
CA MET A 535 35.92 -59.42 7.06
C MET A 535 36.37 -57.94 7.20
N ALA A 536 35.47 -56.97 7.10
CA ALA A 536 35.81 -55.55 7.21
C ALA A 536 36.38 -55.17 8.59
N SER A 537 35.99 -55.88 9.64
CA SER A 537 36.52 -55.69 11.00
C SER A 537 37.96 -56.20 11.18
N PHE A 538 38.46 -57.04 10.28
CA PHE A 538 39.79 -57.66 10.36
C PHE A 538 40.86 -56.96 9.50
N LEU A 539 40.46 -56.12 8.54
CA LEU A 539 41.36 -55.44 7.61
C LEU A 539 41.67 -53.98 8.00
N GLY A 540 41.21 -53.53 9.18
CA GLY A 540 41.41 -52.17 9.69
C GLY A 540 42.18 -52.12 11.01
N GLN A 541 43.48 -52.39 10.95
CA GLN A 541 44.51 -51.82 11.85
C GLN A 541 45.65 -51.26 11.02
#